data_AF-A0A2E3RR52-F1
#
_entry.id   AF-A0A2E3RR52-F1
#
_cell.length_a   1.000
_cell.length_b   1.000
_cell.length_c   1.000
_cell.angle_alpha   90.00
_cell.angle_beta   90.00
_cell.angle_gamma   90.00
#
_symmetry.space_group_name_H-M   'P 1'
#
loop_
_entity.id
_entity.type
_entity.pdbx_description
1 polymer ?
#
loop_
_entity_poly.entity_id
_entity_poly.type
_entity_poly.pdbx_seq_one_letter_code
_entity_poly.pdbx_strand_id
1 'polypeptide(L)'
;MIINATVLKRLCMSLAICSLLLVPPMAIAQEDQGVLGGPKMNEGARSTADGGYSMTQGPSMMGQSGRVKVPPRVWFQFVRDLDLEPSVAREVMPVAMKFYRQWQDFQKKQGQDLREIQKAIREAGNDDDARREMEIRRDAIMAEMPDVEAAQVQIWELLPEPSQEQLRISIGEWTTKETERRARRRQQRESSDRQVSSDSDSMTSRDSSSMSESDSSSMSDRDSMTVRDGQVVQDSSSRSNQGRGQGRMVFDRIPPRQMYQLLMQVDMTQQQRKAVEEIAKSLSDQSRSFQRTHGRRIRQIQQSLKNDILEQDERDALNTELQEINSKAPKVAEARGRIITMLDRQQADQFAELIKEWAESNRSRRSRGPDESRKSPPSRDPIEFE
;
A
#
# COMPACT_ATOMS: atom_id res chain seq x y z
N MET A 1 27.13 56.62 18.08
CA MET A 1 26.45 55.37 18.48
C MET A 1 24.97 55.68 18.65
N ILE A 2 24.15 55.27 17.69
CA ILE A 2 22.71 55.57 17.64
C ILE A 2 22.00 54.24 17.83
N ILE A 3 21.36 54.04 18.98
CA ILE A 3 20.57 52.84 19.28
C ILE A 3 19.12 53.15 18.89
N ASN A 4 18.61 52.37 17.94
CA ASN A 4 17.27 52.51 17.34
C ASN A 4 16.15 52.25 18.36
N ALA A 5 15.24 53.22 18.46
CA ALA A 5 14.08 53.26 19.37
C ALA A 5 12.91 52.33 18.97
N THR A 6 13.15 51.28 18.18
CA THR A 6 12.09 50.41 17.63
C THR A 6 11.90 49.10 18.40
N VAL A 7 12.80 48.74 19.33
CA VAL A 7 12.73 47.48 20.09
C VAL A 7 11.91 47.61 21.39
N LEU A 8 11.65 48.83 21.88
CA LEU A 8 10.93 49.05 23.15
C LEU A 8 9.39 49.02 23.04
N LYS A 9 8.83 48.93 21.82
CA LYS A 9 7.36 48.96 21.59
C LYS A 9 6.67 47.59 21.54
N ARG A 10 7.41 46.47 21.63
CA ARG A 10 6.82 45.12 21.56
C ARG A 10 6.76 44.35 22.89
N LEU A 11 7.21 44.95 24.00
CA LEU A 11 7.21 44.31 25.32
C LEU A 11 6.07 44.76 26.28
N CYS A 12 5.17 45.66 25.85
CA CYS A 12 4.12 46.22 26.73
C CYS A 12 2.68 45.79 26.42
N MET A 13 2.43 44.68 25.71
CA MET A 13 1.07 44.29 25.27
C MET A 13 0.64 42.84 25.60
N SER A 14 1.04 42.28 26.75
CA SER A 14 0.40 41.03 27.24
C SER A 14 0.42 40.83 28.77
N LEU A 15 0.51 41.92 29.53
CA LEU A 15 0.32 41.90 30.99
C LEU A 15 -0.80 42.86 31.37
N ALA A 16 -2.06 42.48 31.09
CA ALA A 16 -3.24 43.07 31.73
C ALA A 16 -4.55 42.40 31.25
N ILE A 17 -4.84 41.18 31.70
CA ILE A 17 -6.23 40.79 32.00
C ILE A 17 -6.20 40.02 33.34
N CYS A 18 -6.23 40.81 34.42
CA CYS A 18 -6.72 40.41 35.74
C CYS A 18 -8.24 40.16 35.63
N SER A 19 -8.73 39.00 36.10
CA SER A 19 -9.26 38.77 37.45
C SER A 19 -10.63 39.43 37.70
N LEU A 20 -11.65 38.60 37.94
CA LEU A 20 -12.90 38.77 38.71
C LEU A 20 -13.82 37.61 38.26
N LEU A 21 -14.06 36.52 39.02
CA LEU A 21 -14.83 36.40 40.25
C LEU A 21 -14.54 34.99 40.87
N LEU A 22 -14.09 34.86 42.13
CA LEU A 22 -14.88 34.68 43.37
C LEU A 22 -15.56 33.28 43.57
N VAL A 23 -14.80 32.24 43.95
CA VAL A 23 -14.77 31.51 45.27
C VAL A 23 -16.08 31.48 46.12
N PRO A 24 -16.45 30.43 46.94
CA PRO A 24 -16.03 29.00 47.06
C PRO A 24 -17.17 27.98 47.50
N PRO A 25 -16.95 26.94 48.36
CA PRO A 25 -17.32 25.53 48.10
C PRO A 25 -18.49 25.03 48.99
N MET A 26 -18.85 23.74 48.91
CA MET A 26 -19.65 22.87 49.81
C MET A 26 -20.25 21.76 48.92
N ALA A 27 -20.50 20.50 49.27
CA ALA A 27 -20.35 19.72 50.48
C ALA A 27 -20.39 18.23 50.05
N ILE A 28 -19.91 17.37 50.95
CA ILE A 28 -20.08 15.92 50.97
C ILE A 28 -21.57 15.58 51.09
N ALA A 29 -22.06 14.60 50.32
CA ALA A 29 -23.24 13.81 50.68
C ALA A 29 -23.13 12.39 50.12
N GLN A 30 -23.29 11.46 51.05
CA GLN A 30 -23.31 10.01 51.01
C GLN A 30 -24.77 9.55 50.81
N GLU A 31 -24.97 8.24 50.54
CA GLU A 31 -26.25 7.49 50.65
C GLU A 31 -27.28 7.71 49.50
N ASP A 32 -28.08 6.76 49.03
CA ASP A 32 -28.25 5.33 49.31
C ASP A 32 -29.07 4.68 48.17
N GLN A 33 -28.92 3.36 48.05
CA GLN A 33 -29.91 2.33 47.72
C GLN A 33 -31.01 2.46 46.63
N GLY A 34 -31.06 1.37 45.82
CA GLY A 34 -32.29 0.69 45.41
C GLY A 34 -32.82 1.06 44.01
N VAL A 35 -33.44 0.22 43.20
CA VAL A 35 -34.01 -1.13 43.31
C VAL A 35 -34.35 -1.56 41.86
N LEU A 36 -34.16 -2.85 41.56
CA LEU A 36 -34.86 -3.73 40.60
C LEU A 36 -35.60 -3.12 39.38
N GLY A 37 -35.21 -3.58 38.20
CA GLY A 37 -36.01 -3.47 36.98
C GLY A 37 -35.39 -4.19 35.78
N GLY A 38 -35.40 -5.52 35.77
CA GLY A 38 -35.16 -6.27 34.54
C GLY A 38 -36.36 -6.14 33.58
N PRO A 39 -36.12 -6.26 32.26
CA PRO A 39 -37.09 -7.00 31.46
C PRO A 39 -36.44 -7.99 30.47
N LYS A 40 -36.89 -9.24 30.62
CA LYS A 40 -37.40 -10.18 29.61
C LYS A 40 -36.46 -10.60 28.46
N MET A 41 -36.09 -11.87 28.55
CA MET A 41 -35.64 -12.71 27.43
C MET A 41 -36.63 -12.65 26.27
N ASN A 42 -36.11 -12.44 25.07
CA ASN A 42 -36.71 -12.95 23.84
C ASN A 42 -35.70 -13.92 23.24
N GLU A 43 -35.95 -15.22 23.46
CA GLU A 43 -35.35 -16.31 22.72
C GLU A 43 -35.84 -16.24 21.28
N GLY A 44 -34.92 -16.10 20.33
CA GLY A 44 -35.29 -16.04 18.93
C GLY A 44 -34.26 -15.42 17.99
N ALA A 45 -32.97 -15.68 18.20
CA ALA A 45 -31.98 -15.44 17.16
C ALA A 45 -30.96 -16.57 17.19
N ARG A 46 -31.11 -17.49 16.23
CA ARG A 46 -30.07 -18.47 15.87
C ARG A 46 -28.80 -17.70 15.56
N SER A 47 -27.89 -17.71 16.52
CA SER A 47 -26.54 -17.18 16.40
C SER A 47 -25.77 -18.05 15.41
N THR A 48 -25.61 -17.54 14.19
CA THR A 48 -24.50 -17.96 13.32
C THR A 48 -23.21 -17.60 14.04
N ALA A 49 -22.56 -18.63 14.59
CA ALA A 49 -21.20 -18.55 15.08
C ALA A 49 -20.28 -18.09 13.95
N ASP A 50 -19.81 -16.84 14.04
CA ASP A 50 -18.68 -16.35 13.26
C ASP A 50 -17.58 -15.95 14.26
N GLY A 51 -16.40 -16.56 14.07
CA GLY A 51 -15.32 -16.66 15.05
C GLY A 51 -14.59 -15.35 15.31
N GLY A 52 -15.17 -14.49 16.15
CA GLY A 52 -14.47 -13.36 16.76
C GLY A 52 -13.71 -13.83 18.00
N TYR A 53 -12.41 -14.09 17.87
CA TYR A 53 -11.52 -14.32 19.00
C TYR A 53 -11.57 -13.13 19.96
N SER A 54 -12.29 -13.33 21.06
CA SER A 54 -12.15 -12.61 22.33
C SER A 54 -11.07 -13.32 23.11
N MET A 55 -9.96 -12.64 23.40
CA MET A 55 -9.05 -13.04 24.46
C MET A 55 -8.51 -11.78 25.16
N THR A 56 -8.65 -11.83 26.50
CA THR A 56 -7.89 -11.11 27.53
C THR A 56 -8.05 -9.58 27.64
N GLN A 57 -8.89 -9.22 28.62
CA GLN A 57 -9.06 -7.89 29.19
C GLN A 57 -7.78 -7.43 29.94
N GLY A 58 -6.89 -6.74 29.23
CA GLY A 58 -6.08 -5.65 29.81
C GLY A 58 -6.87 -4.34 29.75
N PRO A 59 -6.38 -3.22 30.33
CA PRO A 59 -7.08 -1.93 30.33
C PRO A 59 -7.43 -1.56 28.88
N SER A 60 -8.69 -1.77 28.53
CA SER A 60 -9.18 -1.83 27.16
C SER A 60 -9.32 -0.43 26.58
N MET A 61 -8.21 0.16 26.14
CA MET A 61 -8.24 1.29 25.21
C MET A 61 -8.73 0.88 23.79
N MET A 62 -8.88 -0.42 23.54
CA MET A 62 -9.43 -1.01 22.29
C MET A 62 -10.80 -1.70 22.48
N GLY A 63 -11.51 -1.41 23.57
CA GLY A 63 -12.84 -1.94 23.83
C GLY A 63 -13.93 -1.18 23.08
N GLN A 64 -13.99 -1.28 21.75
CA GLN A 64 -15.24 -1.01 21.02
C GLN A 64 -15.45 -2.08 19.95
N SER A 65 -16.23 -3.08 20.33
CA SER A 65 -16.87 -4.05 19.44
C SER A 65 -17.61 -3.31 18.33
N GLY A 66 -16.98 -3.22 17.14
CA GLY A 66 -17.52 -2.54 15.96
C GLY A 66 -16.59 -1.53 15.30
N ARG A 67 -15.48 -1.12 15.93
CA ARG A 67 -14.52 -0.19 15.30
C ARG A 67 -13.56 -0.91 14.34
N VAL A 68 -13.18 -0.20 13.27
CA VAL A 68 -12.19 -0.67 12.30
C VAL A 68 -10.81 -0.79 13.00
N LYS A 69 -10.31 -2.03 13.20
CA LYS A 69 -8.97 -2.26 13.76
C LYS A 69 -7.91 -1.64 12.83
N VAL A 70 -7.01 -0.82 13.40
CA VAL A 70 -5.92 -0.18 12.65
C VAL A 70 -4.87 -1.24 12.29
N PRO A 71 -4.50 -1.41 11.00
CA PRO A 71 -3.47 -2.35 10.62
C PRO A 71 -2.13 -2.02 11.30
N PRO A 72 -1.34 -3.01 11.73
CA PRO A 72 -0.07 -2.78 12.45
C PRO A 72 0.86 -1.83 11.71
N ARG A 73 1.01 -2.01 10.39
CA ARG A 73 1.81 -1.11 9.55
C ARG A 73 1.37 0.37 9.61
N VAL A 74 0.07 0.61 9.67
CA VAL A 74 -0.48 1.98 9.74
C VAL A 74 -0.26 2.55 11.14
N TRP A 75 -0.45 1.72 12.18
CA TRP A 75 -0.22 2.13 13.55
C TRP A 75 1.24 2.53 13.80
N PHE A 76 2.21 1.72 13.37
CA PHE A 76 3.64 2.05 13.50
C PHE A 76 4.04 3.27 12.65
N GLN A 77 3.36 3.50 11.53
CA GLN A 77 3.56 4.72 10.75
C GLN A 77 3.17 5.95 11.57
N PHE A 78 2.04 5.93 12.29
CA PHE A 78 1.64 7.05 13.13
C PHE A 78 2.65 7.32 14.24
N VAL A 79 3.15 6.29 14.92
CA VAL A 79 4.19 6.44 15.95
C VAL A 79 5.44 7.12 15.39
N ARG A 80 5.87 6.71 14.18
CA ARG A 80 7.02 7.33 13.51
C ARG A 80 6.79 8.79 13.12
N ASP A 81 5.55 9.14 12.82
CA ASP A 81 5.17 10.48 12.35
C ASP A 81 4.87 11.44 13.51
N LEU A 82 4.91 10.96 14.77
CA LEU A 82 4.81 11.81 15.96
C LEU A 82 6.04 12.73 16.06
N ASP A 83 5.80 13.96 16.51
CA ASP A 83 6.87 14.93 16.79
C ASP A 83 7.43 14.67 18.19
N LEU A 84 8.25 13.62 18.30
CA LEU A 84 8.85 13.20 19.56
C LEU A 84 10.11 13.99 19.86
N GLU A 85 10.29 14.34 21.14
CA GLU A 85 11.57 14.87 21.62
C GLU A 85 12.70 13.84 21.35
N PRO A 86 13.93 14.27 20.98
CA PRO A 86 15.03 13.34 20.70
C PRO A 86 15.34 12.31 21.79
N SER A 87 15.13 12.65 23.06
CA SER A 87 15.29 11.75 24.22
C SER A 87 14.27 10.61 24.18
N VAL A 88 12.98 10.95 24.06
CA VAL A 88 11.86 10.01 23.93
C VAL A 88 11.98 9.17 22.66
N ALA A 89 12.36 9.79 21.54
CA ALA A 89 12.54 9.10 20.27
C ALA A 89 13.61 7.99 20.36
N ARG A 90 14.69 8.20 21.13
CA ARG A 90 15.74 7.18 21.34
C ARG A 90 15.24 5.95 22.10
N GLU A 91 14.21 6.09 22.92
CA GLU A 91 13.63 4.97 23.68
C GLU A 91 12.52 4.27 22.90
N VAL A 92 11.64 5.04 22.26
CA VAL A 92 10.46 4.54 21.55
C VAL A 92 10.83 3.90 20.21
N MET A 93 11.69 4.53 19.41
CA MET A 93 11.94 4.11 18.03
C MET A 93 12.62 2.74 17.91
N PRO A 94 13.59 2.34 18.76
CA PRO A 94 14.15 1.00 18.72
C PRO A 94 13.10 -0.09 18.93
N VAL A 95 12.17 0.11 19.88
CA VAL A 95 11.07 -0.81 20.16
C VAL A 95 10.16 -0.90 18.93
N ALA A 96 9.67 0.23 18.43
CA ALA A 96 8.81 0.30 17.25
C ALA A 96 9.44 -0.36 16.02
N MET A 97 10.73 -0.10 15.76
CA MET A 97 11.43 -0.64 14.60
C MET A 97 11.73 -2.14 14.74
N LYS A 98 12.04 -2.63 15.94
CA LYS A 98 12.24 -4.06 16.20
C LYS A 98 10.96 -4.85 15.89
N PHE A 99 9.83 -4.41 16.43
CA PHE A 99 8.55 -5.07 16.18
C PHE A 99 8.10 -4.95 14.72
N TYR A 100 8.26 -3.78 14.11
CA TYR A 100 7.92 -3.60 12.71
C TYR A 100 8.71 -4.54 11.79
N ARG A 101 10.01 -4.76 12.07
CA ARG A 101 10.83 -5.74 11.34
C ARG A 101 10.35 -7.17 11.54
N GLN A 102 10.08 -7.58 12.79
CA GLN A 102 9.53 -8.91 13.08
C GLN A 102 8.21 -9.15 12.35
N TRP A 103 7.32 -8.15 12.35
CA TRP A 103 6.05 -8.21 11.64
C TRP A 103 6.24 -8.29 10.11
N GLN A 104 7.20 -7.53 9.55
CA GLN A 104 7.52 -7.62 8.13
C GLN A 104 8.10 -8.99 7.75
N ASP A 105 8.97 -9.56 8.59
CA ASP A 105 9.55 -10.89 8.36
C ASP A 105 8.48 -11.97 8.41
N PHE A 106 7.56 -11.88 9.39
CA PHE A 106 6.38 -12.74 9.45
C PHE A 106 5.52 -12.62 8.18
N GLN A 107 5.18 -11.40 7.76
CA GLN A 107 4.41 -11.16 6.53
C GLN A 107 5.12 -11.68 5.27
N LYS A 108 6.45 -11.62 5.24
CA LYS A 108 7.24 -12.11 4.11
C LYS A 108 7.31 -13.64 4.07
N LYS A 109 7.44 -14.29 5.23
CA LYS A 109 7.52 -15.75 5.35
C LYS A 109 6.16 -16.42 5.19
N GLN A 110 5.18 -15.94 5.96
CA GLN A 110 3.88 -16.61 6.16
C GLN A 110 2.71 -15.89 5.47
N GLY A 111 2.91 -14.68 4.94
CA GLY A 111 1.82 -13.87 4.39
C GLY A 111 1.27 -14.37 3.05
N GLN A 112 2.00 -15.24 2.33
CA GLN A 112 1.44 -15.94 1.16
C GLN A 112 0.57 -17.11 1.61
N ASP A 113 1.10 -17.97 2.47
CA ASP A 113 0.39 -19.13 3.04
C ASP A 113 -0.91 -18.71 3.72
N LEU A 114 -0.92 -17.63 4.51
CA LEU A 114 -2.15 -17.09 5.10
C LEU A 114 -3.20 -16.68 4.05
N ARG A 115 -2.78 -16.15 2.90
CA ARG A 115 -3.70 -15.78 1.81
C ARG A 115 -4.24 -17.00 1.09
N GLU A 116 -3.42 -18.02 0.91
CA GLU A 116 -3.80 -19.29 0.30
C GLU A 116 -4.77 -20.05 1.23
N ILE A 117 -4.49 -20.13 2.52
CA ILE A 117 -5.39 -20.72 3.52
C ILE A 117 -6.72 -19.96 3.59
N GLN A 118 -6.71 -18.62 3.63
CA GLN A 118 -7.95 -17.83 3.60
C GLN A 118 -8.74 -17.97 2.29
N LYS A 119 -8.07 -18.31 1.19
CA LYS A 119 -8.73 -18.62 -0.08
C LYS A 119 -9.34 -20.02 -0.02
N ALA A 120 -8.58 -21.01 0.46
CA ALA A 120 -9.05 -22.38 0.66
C ALA A 120 -10.26 -22.45 1.60
N ILE A 121 -10.26 -21.71 2.72
CA ILE A 121 -11.42 -21.62 3.64
C ILE A 121 -12.66 -21.07 2.91
N ARG A 122 -12.50 -20.10 2.01
CA ARG A 122 -13.61 -19.54 1.22
C ARG A 122 -14.10 -20.50 0.13
N GLU A 123 -13.20 -21.30 -0.42
CA GLU A 123 -13.48 -22.26 -1.49
C GLU A 123 -14.02 -23.59 -0.96
N ALA A 124 -13.75 -23.93 0.31
CA ALA A 124 -14.23 -25.15 0.96
C ALA A 124 -15.77 -25.23 1.05
N GLY A 125 -16.49 -24.10 0.93
CA GLY A 125 -17.95 -24.10 0.91
C GLY A 125 -18.56 -24.74 2.17
N ASN A 126 -19.27 -25.86 1.99
CA ASN A 126 -19.90 -26.64 3.06
C ASN A 126 -19.10 -27.88 3.52
N ASP A 127 -17.86 -28.05 3.03
CA ASP A 127 -16.98 -29.12 3.52
C ASP A 127 -16.36 -28.69 4.86
N ASP A 128 -17.03 -29.10 5.95
CA ASP A 128 -16.65 -28.74 7.31
C ASP A 128 -15.28 -29.30 7.72
N ASP A 129 -14.88 -30.46 7.18
CA ASP A 129 -13.61 -31.10 7.52
C ASP A 129 -12.45 -30.38 6.84
N ALA A 130 -12.56 -30.09 5.53
CA ALA A 130 -11.56 -29.30 4.80
C ALA A 130 -11.44 -27.89 5.37
N ARG A 131 -12.55 -27.29 5.79
CA ARG A 131 -12.55 -25.98 6.45
C ARG A 131 -11.84 -26.02 7.80
N ARG A 132 -12.14 -27.01 8.65
CA ARG A 132 -11.53 -27.17 9.97
C ARG A 132 -10.01 -27.38 9.87
N GLU A 133 -9.54 -28.19 8.91
CA GLU A 133 -8.10 -28.38 8.70
C GLU A 133 -7.40 -27.07 8.35
N MET A 134 -7.98 -26.28 7.45
CA MET A 134 -7.43 -24.98 7.06
C MET A 134 -7.49 -23.96 8.21
N GLU A 135 -8.51 -24.01 9.07
CA GLU A 135 -8.60 -23.19 10.28
C GLU A 135 -7.51 -23.56 11.30
N ILE A 136 -7.23 -24.85 11.53
CA ILE A 136 -6.11 -25.30 12.38
C ILE A 136 -4.78 -24.78 11.83
N ARG A 137 -4.55 -24.90 10.53
CA ARG A 137 -3.32 -24.42 9.88
C ARG A 137 -3.19 -22.90 9.95
N ARG A 138 -4.29 -22.18 9.77
CA ARG A 138 -4.33 -20.72 9.98
C ARG A 138 -3.91 -20.38 11.40
N ASP A 139 -4.47 -21.06 12.40
CA ASP A 139 -4.24 -20.75 13.81
C ASP A 139 -2.80 -21.10 14.22
N ALA A 140 -2.21 -22.17 13.68
CA ALA A 140 -0.79 -22.49 13.85
C ALA A 140 0.12 -21.37 13.31
N ILE A 141 -0.17 -20.84 12.12
CA ILE A 141 0.61 -19.72 11.55
C ILE A 141 0.37 -18.43 12.35
N MET A 142 -0.87 -18.18 12.78
CA MET A 142 -1.20 -16.99 13.58
C MET A 142 -0.53 -17.02 14.96
N ALA A 143 -0.26 -18.20 15.53
CA ALA A 143 0.50 -18.35 16.77
C ALA A 143 1.98 -17.93 16.63
N GLU A 144 2.55 -17.97 15.42
CA GLU A 144 3.90 -17.45 15.14
C GLU A 144 3.91 -15.92 14.93
N MET A 145 2.74 -15.29 14.87
CA MET A 145 2.65 -13.85 14.65
C MET A 145 3.28 -13.11 15.84
N PRO A 146 4.15 -12.11 15.61
CA PRO A 146 4.67 -11.30 16.70
C PRO A 146 3.52 -10.60 17.42
N ASP A 147 3.61 -10.55 18.75
CA ASP A 147 2.58 -9.93 19.58
C ASP A 147 2.56 -8.41 19.36
N VAL A 148 1.65 -7.98 18.50
CA VAL A 148 1.47 -6.58 18.15
C VAL A 148 0.88 -5.80 19.32
N GLU A 149 0.04 -6.42 20.14
CA GLU A 149 -0.65 -5.71 21.21
C GLU A 149 0.31 -5.42 22.36
N ALA A 150 1.15 -6.38 22.74
CA ALA A 150 2.24 -6.13 23.69
C ALA A 150 3.19 -5.03 23.20
N ALA A 151 3.54 -5.04 21.90
CA ALA A 151 4.38 -3.99 21.32
C ALA A 151 3.73 -2.61 21.37
N GLN A 152 2.43 -2.54 21.09
CA GLN A 152 1.65 -1.29 21.14
C GLN A 152 1.58 -0.74 22.56
N VAL A 153 1.33 -1.59 23.55
CA VAL A 153 1.31 -1.21 24.98
C VAL A 153 2.68 -0.70 25.40
N GLN A 154 3.76 -1.42 25.07
CA GLN A 154 5.12 -1.00 25.44
C GLN A 154 5.48 0.37 24.84
N ILE A 155 5.15 0.59 23.57
CA ILE A 155 5.37 1.88 22.92
C ILE A 155 4.50 2.97 23.55
N TRP A 156 3.25 2.64 23.86
CA TRP A 156 2.31 3.57 24.47
C TRP A 156 2.80 4.07 25.83
N GLU A 157 3.30 3.17 26.67
CA GLU A 157 3.85 3.50 28.00
C GLU A 157 5.08 4.40 27.94
N LEU A 158 5.89 4.28 26.89
CA LEU A 158 7.08 5.12 26.66
C LEU A 158 6.74 6.50 26.09
N LEU A 159 5.52 6.69 25.56
CA LEU A 159 5.11 7.98 25.00
C LEU A 159 4.62 8.92 26.10
N PRO A 160 5.06 10.20 26.11
CA PRO A 160 4.50 11.20 27.00
C PRO A 160 3.04 11.50 26.61
N GLU A 161 2.24 11.94 27.59
CA GLU A 161 0.80 12.24 27.43
C GLU A 161 0.46 13.12 26.20
N PRO A 162 1.18 14.22 25.88
CA PRO A 162 0.90 14.99 24.66
C PRO A 162 1.09 14.17 23.38
N SER A 163 2.08 13.29 23.32
CA SER A 163 2.31 12.42 22.16
C SER A 163 1.31 11.27 22.08
N GLN A 164 0.86 10.75 23.23
CA GLN A 164 -0.24 9.79 23.30
C GLN A 164 -1.54 10.39 22.72
N GLU A 165 -1.83 11.65 23.04
CA GLU A 165 -3.03 12.32 22.53
C GLU A 165 -2.95 12.57 21.01
N GLN A 166 -1.79 13.01 20.51
CA GLN A 166 -1.57 13.12 19.06
C GLN A 166 -1.73 11.77 18.33
N LEU A 167 -1.27 10.69 18.95
CA LEU A 167 -1.42 9.34 18.41
C LEU A 167 -2.89 8.92 18.37
N ARG A 168 -3.67 9.20 19.43
CA ARG A 168 -5.13 9.00 19.46
C ARG A 168 -5.84 9.76 18.37
N ILE A 169 -5.50 11.03 18.17
CA ILE A 169 -6.09 11.87 17.11
C ILE A 169 -5.80 11.25 15.74
N SER A 170 -4.55 10.87 15.48
CA SER A 170 -4.15 10.24 14.21
C SER A 170 -4.88 8.92 13.93
N ILE A 171 -5.03 8.09 14.97
CA ILE A 171 -5.82 6.86 14.91
C ILE A 171 -7.29 7.17 14.65
N GLY A 172 -7.87 8.14 15.37
CA GLY A 172 -9.24 8.58 15.23
C GLY A 172 -9.55 9.04 13.80
N GLU A 173 -8.75 9.95 13.26
CA GLU A 173 -8.89 10.43 11.89
C GLU A 173 -8.84 9.30 10.86
N TRP A 174 -7.88 8.37 11.02
CA TRP A 174 -7.75 7.25 10.11
C TRP A 174 -8.97 6.34 10.19
N THR A 175 -9.46 6.04 11.39
CA THR A 175 -10.67 5.22 11.56
C THR A 175 -11.88 5.85 10.90
N THR A 176 -12.09 7.17 11.07
CA THR A 176 -13.17 7.92 10.42
C THR A 176 -13.05 7.84 8.89
N LYS A 177 -11.86 8.16 8.34
CA LYS A 177 -11.59 8.09 6.90
C LYS A 177 -11.82 6.68 6.33
N GLU A 178 -11.42 5.63 7.04
CA GLU A 178 -11.62 4.25 6.58
C GLU A 178 -13.08 3.81 6.70
N THR A 179 -13.82 4.23 7.74
CA THR A 179 -15.27 3.98 7.83
C THR A 179 -16.03 4.65 6.70
N GLU A 180 -15.73 5.90 6.37
CA GLU A 180 -16.32 6.60 5.23
C GLU A 180 -15.97 5.91 3.91
N ARG A 181 -14.71 5.49 3.74
CA ARG A 181 -14.27 4.77 2.54
C ARG A 181 -15.03 3.45 2.37
N ARG A 182 -15.28 2.72 3.45
CA ARG A 182 -16.09 1.49 3.44
C ARG A 182 -17.56 1.78 3.11
N ALA A 183 -18.14 2.83 3.70
CA ALA A 183 -19.51 3.26 3.40
C ALA A 183 -19.67 3.64 1.92
N ARG A 184 -18.75 4.43 1.36
CA ARG A 184 -18.75 4.79 -0.08
C ARG A 184 -18.65 3.57 -0.99
N ARG A 185 -17.83 2.58 -0.64
CA ARG A 185 -17.72 1.32 -1.41
C ARG A 185 -18.99 0.49 -1.37
N ARG A 186 -19.72 0.50 -0.25
CA ARG A 186 -21.04 -0.16 -0.15
C ARG A 186 -22.06 0.54 -1.04
N GLN A 187 -22.16 1.86 -0.95
CA GLN A 187 -23.04 2.67 -1.81
C GLN A 187 -22.76 2.47 -3.31
N GLN A 188 -21.48 2.39 -3.70
CA GLN A 188 -21.10 2.13 -5.09
C GLN A 188 -21.51 0.73 -5.58
N ARG A 189 -21.48 -0.29 -4.72
CA ARG A 189 -21.95 -1.63 -5.06
C ARG A 189 -23.47 -1.65 -5.21
N GLU A 190 -24.17 -1.07 -4.25
CA GLU A 190 -25.63 -0.96 -4.28
C GLU A 190 -26.14 -0.18 -5.50
N SER A 191 -25.43 0.88 -5.92
CA SER A 191 -25.78 1.61 -7.15
C SER A 191 -25.49 0.80 -8.42
N SER A 192 -24.45 -0.03 -8.42
CA SER A 192 -24.10 -0.88 -9.56
C SER A 192 -25.08 -2.05 -9.70
N ASP A 193 -25.44 -2.70 -8.59
CA ASP A 193 -26.39 -3.82 -8.59
C ASP A 193 -27.81 -3.38 -9.01
N ARG A 194 -28.21 -2.14 -8.69
CA ARG A 194 -29.49 -1.56 -9.16
C ARG A 194 -29.51 -1.20 -10.65
N GLN A 195 -28.38 -0.83 -11.26
CA GLN A 195 -28.32 -0.59 -12.71
C GLN A 195 -28.36 -1.90 -13.50
N VAL A 196 -27.75 -2.96 -12.99
CA VAL A 196 -27.80 -4.29 -13.64
C VAL A 196 -29.20 -4.91 -13.53
N SER A 197 -29.96 -4.62 -12.46
CA SER A 197 -31.34 -5.10 -12.35
C SER A 197 -32.34 -4.32 -13.20
N SER A 198 -32.11 -3.03 -13.52
CA SER A 198 -33.02 -2.28 -14.41
C SER A 198 -32.88 -2.64 -15.88
N ASP A 199 -31.70 -3.11 -16.31
CA ASP A 199 -31.45 -3.49 -17.70
C ASP A 199 -31.81 -4.96 -17.99
N SER A 200 -32.01 -5.78 -16.94
CA SER A 200 -32.36 -7.20 -17.07
C SER A 200 -33.87 -7.47 -17.21
N ASP A 201 -34.74 -6.51 -16.86
CA ASP A 201 -36.20 -6.62 -17.05
C ASP A 201 -36.67 -6.18 -18.46
N SER A 202 -35.75 -5.80 -19.35
CA SER A 202 -36.05 -5.30 -20.70
C SER A 202 -35.91 -6.36 -21.82
N MET A 203 -35.68 -7.64 -21.52
CA MET A 203 -35.40 -8.67 -22.54
C MET A 203 -36.25 -9.95 -22.43
N THR A 204 -37.30 -9.99 -21.59
CA THR A 204 -38.24 -11.13 -21.54
C THR A 204 -39.52 -10.85 -22.33
N SER A 205 -39.38 -10.61 -23.63
CA SER A 205 -40.49 -10.70 -24.60
C SER A 205 -39.92 -10.81 -26.02
N ARG A 206 -39.27 -11.95 -26.31
CA ARG A 206 -39.03 -12.33 -27.70
C ARG A 206 -39.14 -13.84 -27.88
N ASP A 207 -40.29 -14.18 -28.43
CA ASP A 207 -40.71 -15.39 -29.14
C ASP A 207 -39.87 -16.66 -29.03
N SER A 208 -40.53 -17.65 -28.46
CA SER A 208 -40.40 -19.07 -28.78
C SER A 208 -40.79 -19.32 -30.25
N SER A 209 -39.82 -19.66 -31.09
CA SER A 209 -40.01 -20.45 -32.33
C SER A 209 -38.62 -21.02 -32.70
N SER A 210 -38.36 -22.28 -32.38
CA SER A 210 -38.46 -23.40 -33.34
C SER A 210 -37.57 -23.20 -34.57
N MET A 211 -36.39 -23.83 -34.59
CA MET A 211 -36.07 -24.88 -35.56
C MET A 211 -34.76 -25.58 -35.22
N SER A 212 -34.80 -26.88 -35.44
CA SER A 212 -33.81 -27.90 -35.15
C SER A 212 -32.67 -27.95 -36.19
N GLU A 213 -31.72 -28.84 -35.90
CA GLU A 213 -30.78 -29.52 -36.81
C GLU A 213 -29.47 -28.77 -37.10
N SER A 214 -28.37 -29.25 -36.52
CA SER A 214 -27.43 -30.18 -37.15
C SER A 214 -26.55 -29.46 -38.17
N ASP A 215 -25.29 -29.18 -37.83
CA ASP A 215 -24.22 -29.64 -38.72
C ASP A 215 -22.85 -29.66 -38.06
N SER A 216 -22.26 -30.83 -38.18
CA SER A 216 -20.88 -31.20 -37.93
C SER A 216 -20.01 -30.86 -39.14
N SER A 217 -18.94 -30.10 -38.94
CA SER A 217 -17.78 -29.98 -39.86
C SER A 217 -16.63 -29.37 -39.04
N SER A 218 -15.66 -30.15 -38.53
CA SER A 218 -14.56 -30.79 -39.26
C SER A 218 -13.91 -29.87 -40.30
N MET A 219 -12.91 -29.09 -39.86
CA MET A 219 -11.87 -28.60 -40.74
C MET A 219 -10.51 -28.99 -40.18
N SER A 220 -9.91 -29.91 -40.92
CA SER A 220 -8.57 -30.44 -40.88
C SER A 220 -7.49 -29.37 -41.07
N ASP A 221 -6.35 -29.66 -40.44
CA ASP A 221 -5.00 -29.63 -40.98
C ASP A 221 -4.70 -28.66 -42.13
N ARG A 222 -3.79 -27.73 -41.84
CA ARG A 222 -2.87 -27.22 -42.85
C ARG A 222 -1.49 -26.97 -42.27
N ASP A 223 -0.71 -28.05 -42.27
CA ASP A 223 0.72 -27.98 -42.54
C ASP A 223 0.93 -27.34 -43.93
N SER A 224 1.88 -26.41 -44.00
CA SER A 224 2.54 -26.09 -45.26
C SER A 224 3.97 -25.64 -44.96
N MET A 225 4.87 -26.61 -45.07
CA MET A 225 6.29 -26.35 -45.28
C MET A 225 6.50 -25.68 -46.64
N THR A 226 7.23 -24.58 -46.68
CA THR A 226 8.04 -24.21 -47.84
C THR A 226 9.44 -23.80 -47.38
N VAL A 227 10.34 -24.76 -47.54
CA VAL A 227 11.77 -24.57 -47.69
C VAL A 227 12.00 -23.87 -49.04
N ARG A 228 12.72 -22.75 -49.05
CA ARG A 228 13.65 -22.46 -50.16
C ARG A 228 14.76 -21.49 -49.76
N ASP A 229 15.97 -22.01 -49.93
CA ASP A 229 17.26 -21.34 -49.89
C ASP A 229 17.36 -20.14 -50.84
N GLY A 230 18.19 -19.18 -50.46
CA GLY A 230 18.60 -18.08 -51.34
C GLY A 230 19.24 -16.92 -50.60
N GLN A 231 20.49 -17.09 -50.19
CA GLN A 231 21.38 -16.09 -49.60
C GLN A 231 21.38 -14.74 -50.37
N VAL A 232 21.27 -13.63 -49.64
CA VAL A 232 22.15 -12.48 -49.85
C VAL A 232 22.68 -12.07 -48.49
N VAL A 233 23.96 -12.41 -48.28
CA VAL A 233 24.79 -11.98 -47.18
C VAL A 233 24.99 -10.47 -47.30
N GLN A 234 24.50 -9.70 -46.34
CA GLN A 234 25.16 -8.46 -45.96
C GLN A 234 25.31 -8.43 -44.44
N ASP A 235 26.56 -8.64 -44.05
CA ASP A 235 27.10 -8.32 -42.74
C ASP A 235 26.64 -6.96 -42.27
N SER A 236 25.98 -6.94 -41.12
CA SER A 236 25.92 -5.79 -40.23
C SER A 236 25.71 -6.30 -38.82
N SER A 237 26.80 -6.85 -38.28
CA SER A 237 27.25 -6.66 -36.91
C SER A 237 26.16 -6.71 -35.83
N SER A 238 26.11 -7.86 -35.15
CA SER A 238 26.06 -7.99 -33.68
C SER A 238 26.25 -6.65 -32.94
N ARG A 239 25.16 -5.90 -32.76
CA ARG A 239 25.12 -4.75 -31.85
C ARG A 239 25.06 -5.30 -30.44
N SER A 240 26.25 -5.61 -29.93
CA SER A 240 26.55 -5.61 -28.50
C SER A 240 25.91 -4.38 -27.87
N ASN A 241 24.87 -4.59 -27.07
CA ASN A 241 24.27 -3.57 -26.22
C ASN A 241 25.15 -3.32 -24.97
N GLN A 242 26.46 -3.26 -25.20
CA GLN A 242 27.50 -2.86 -24.25
C GLN A 242 28.06 -1.54 -24.78
N GLY A 243 27.99 -0.47 -23.98
CA GLY A 243 28.93 0.64 -24.16
C GLY A 243 28.39 2.03 -24.48
N ARG A 244 27.09 2.34 -24.32
CA ARG A 244 26.65 3.76 -24.31
C ARG A 244 25.64 4.03 -23.20
N GLY A 245 26.15 4.51 -22.07
CA GLY A 245 25.34 4.96 -20.91
C GLY A 245 25.88 4.57 -19.53
N GLN A 246 27.15 4.19 -19.39
CA GLN A 246 27.80 4.12 -18.08
C GLN A 246 27.96 5.55 -17.56
N GLY A 247 27.02 5.99 -16.72
CA GLY A 247 26.94 7.36 -16.23
C GLY A 247 25.53 7.93 -16.21
N ARG A 248 24.54 7.25 -16.80
CA ARG A 248 23.14 7.52 -16.42
C ARG A 248 22.99 7.01 -15.00
N MET A 249 23.16 7.93 -14.06
CA MET A 249 23.21 7.68 -12.62
C MET A 249 22.08 6.73 -12.25
N VAL A 250 22.40 5.68 -11.49
CA VAL A 250 21.44 4.68 -10.98
C VAL A 250 20.20 5.35 -10.38
N PHE A 251 20.39 6.55 -9.83
CA PHE A 251 19.39 7.54 -9.46
C PHE A 251 18.20 7.64 -10.43
N ASP A 252 18.39 7.75 -11.75
CA ASP A 252 17.33 8.02 -12.73
C ASP A 252 16.26 6.92 -12.81
N ARG A 253 16.58 5.73 -12.32
CA ARG A 253 15.71 4.54 -12.44
C ARG A 253 14.83 4.29 -11.22
N ILE A 254 14.96 5.10 -10.17
CA ILE A 254 14.20 4.90 -8.92
C ILE A 254 12.77 5.42 -9.11
N PRO A 255 11.73 4.60 -8.92
CA PRO A 255 10.35 5.07 -8.93
C PRO A 255 10.15 6.19 -7.88
N PRO A 256 9.37 7.26 -8.17
CA PRO A 256 9.18 8.39 -7.24
C PRO A 256 8.76 7.97 -5.83
N ARG A 257 7.91 6.93 -5.72
CA ARG A 257 7.48 6.38 -4.43
C ARG A 257 8.63 5.79 -3.62
N GLN A 258 9.55 5.07 -4.26
CA GLN A 258 10.69 4.47 -3.57
C GLN A 258 11.71 5.53 -3.19
N MET A 259 11.92 6.52 -4.05
CA MET A 259 12.75 7.68 -3.75
C MET A 259 12.28 8.39 -2.46
N TYR A 260 10.98 8.64 -2.33
CA TYR A 260 10.40 9.21 -1.11
C TYR A 260 10.64 8.31 0.12
N GLN A 261 10.50 6.99 -0.02
CA GLN A 261 10.76 6.04 1.08
C GLN A 261 12.22 6.05 1.54
N LEU A 262 13.18 6.23 0.63
CA LEU A 262 14.59 6.36 0.96
C LEU A 262 14.87 7.72 1.63
N LEU A 263 14.28 8.81 1.13
CA LEU A 263 14.41 10.14 1.75
C LEU A 263 13.91 10.15 3.20
N MET A 264 12.82 9.44 3.50
CA MET A 264 12.29 9.33 4.86
C MET A 264 13.21 8.60 5.85
N GLN A 265 14.30 7.97 5.38
CA GLN A 265 15.31 7.35 6.24
C GLN A 265 16.49 8.29 6.52
N VAL A 266 16.62 9.37 5.76
CA VAL A 266 17.63 10.41 5.98
C VAL A 266 17.20 11.28 7.15
N ASP A 267 18.15 11.66 8.00
CA ASP A 267 17.87 12.49 9.17
C ASP A 267 17.69 13.97 8.76
N MET A 268 16.49 14.27 8.23
CA MET A 268 16.10 15.60 7.80
C MET A 268 15.44 16.39 8.93
N THR A 269 15.64 17.71 8.95
CA THR A 269 14.86 18.62 9.80
C THR A 269 13.38 18.58 9.44
N GLN A 270 12.49 18.97 10.36
CA GLN A 270 11.06 18.97 10.11
C GLN A 270 10.66 19.89 8.93
N GLN A 271 11.34 21.03 8.78
CA GLN A 271 11.13 21.94 7.65
C GLN A 271 11.55 21.32 6.31
N GLN A 272 12.71 20.66 6.26
CA GLN A 272 13.15 19.91 5.07
C GLN A 272 12.17 18.79 4.73
N ARG A 273 11.71 18.01 5.72
CA ARG A 273 10.72 16.93 5.50
C ARG A 273 9.44 17.47 4.87
N LYS A 274 8.88 18.55 5.41
CA LYS A 274 7.67 19.18 4.87
C LYS A 274 7.88 19.66 3.43
N ALA A 275 8.99 20.34 3.14
CA ALA A 275 9.30 20.81 1.79
C ALA A 275 9.48 19.65 0.79
N VAL A 276 10.17 18.58 1.18
CA VAL A 276 10.34 17.37 0.38
C VAL A 276 8.99 16.67 0.14
N GLU A 277 8.12 16.62 1.14
CA GLU A 277 6.78 16.05 1.03
C GLU A 277 5.90 16.84 0.05
N GLU A 278 5.93 18.17 0.10
CA GLU A 278 5.21 19.03 -0.83
C GLU A 278 5.67 18.82 -2.28
N ILE A 279 6.99 18.75 -2.51
CA ILE A 279 7.56 18.45 -3.83
C ILE A 279 7.13 17.05 -4.29
N ALA A 280 7.23 16.05 -3.43
CA ALA A 280 6.86 14.67 -3.74
C ALA A 280 5.36 14.53 -4.06
N LYS A 281 4.50 15.23 -3.31
CA LYS A 281 3.05 15.28 -3.52
C LYS A 281 2.71 15.94 -4.85
N SER A 282 3.27 17.12 -5.12
CA SER A 282 3.10 17.82 -6.40
C SER A 282 3.52 16.95 -7.59
N LEU A 283 4.69 16.30 -7.50
CA LEU A 283 5.18 15.39 -8.54
C LEU A 283 4.27 14.18 -8.72
N SER A 284 3.77 13.60 -7.62
CA SER A 284 2.81 12.48 -7.65
C SER A 284 1.51 12.89 -8.34
N ASP A 285 0.98 14.08 -8.05
CA ASP A 285 -0.26 14.58 -8.63
C ASP A 285 -0.09 14.88 -10.13
N GLN A 286 1.02 15.51 -10.52
CA GLN A 286 1.40 15.70 -11.94
C GLN A 286 1.59 14.37 -12.67
N SER A 287 2.22 13.39 -12.03
CA SER A 287 2.40 12.05 -12.63
C SER A 287 1.06 11.33 -12.82
N ARG A 288 0.14 11.47 -11.86
CA ARG A 288 -1.21 10.90 -11.96
C ARG A 288 -2.04 11.58 -13.04
N SER A 289 -2.01 12.90 -13.13
CA SER A 289 -2.73 13.63 -14.17
C SER A 289 -2.17 13.26 -15.55
N PHE A 290 -0.85 13.26 -15.72
CA PHE A 290 -0.20 12.82 -16.96
C PHE A 290 -0.57 11.39 -17.34
N GLN A 291 -0.53 10.45 -16.38
CA GLN A 291 -0.88 9.05 -16.64
C GLN A 291 -2.36 8.89 -17.01
N ARG A 292 -3.27 9.67 -16.42
CA ARG A 292 -4.69 9.67 -16.78
C ARG A 292 -4.91 10.20 -18.19
N THR A 293 -4.28 11.32 -18.54
CA THR A 293 -4.48 11.98 -19.84
C THR A 293 -3.76 11.25 -20.98
N HIS A 294 -2.50 10.85 -20.79
CA HIS A 294 -1.64 10.35 -21.85
C HIS A 294 -1.29 8.85 -21.73
N GLY A 295 -1.49 8.24 -20.57
CA GLY A 295 -1.03 6.86 -20.31
C GLY A 295 -1.74 5.79 -21.17
N ARG A 296 -2.97 6.03 -21.63
CA ARG A 296 -3.64 5.15 -22.61
C ARG A 296 -3.00 5.29 -24.00
N ARG A 297 -2.81 6.53 -24.46
CA ARG A 297 -2.25 6.82 -25.78
C ARG A 297 -0.81 6.34 -25.93
N ILE A 298 0.03 6.56 -24.92
CA ILE A 298 1.41 6.05 -24.89
C ILE A 298 1.44 4.52 -25.09
N ARG A 299 0.56 3.79 -24.40
CA ARG A 299 0.48 2.32 -24.54
C ARG A 299 0.02 1.90 -25.93
N GLN A 300 -0.93 2.60 -26.52
CA GLN A 300 -1.36 2.36 -27.90
C GLN A 300 -0.22 2.58 -28.89
N ILE A 301 0.47 3.74 -28.80
CA ILE A 301 1.62 4.04 -29.66
C ILE A 301 2.71 2.97 -29.51
N GLN A 302 3.07 2.60 -28.28
CA GLN A 302 4.06 1.56 -28.02
C GLN A 302 3.64 0.18 -28.55
N GLN A 303 2.35 -0.15 -28.47
CA GLN A 303 1.82 -1.40 -29.01
C GLN A 303 1.86 -1.39 -30.54
N SER A 304 1.48 -0.29 -31.18
CA SER A 304 1.59 -0.12 -32.63
C SER A 304 3.04 -0.23 -33.08
N LEU A 305 3.98 0.47 -32.44
CA LEU A 305 5.41 0.41 -32.75
C LEU A 305 6.04 -0.97 -32.54
N LYS A 306 5.45 -1.82 -31.69
CA LYS A 306 5.90 -3.21 -31.49
C LYS A 306 5.41 -4.13 -32.60
N ASN A 307 4.33 -3.79 -33.29
CA ASN A 307 3.83 -4.57 -34.42
C ASN A 307 4.63 -4.17 -35.66
N ASP A 308 5.44 -5.08 -36.20
CA ASP A 308 6.40 -4.78 -37.27
C ASP A 308 5.80 -4.41 -38.63
N ILE A 309 4.46 -4.42 -38.76
CA ILE A 309 3.72 -4.23 -40.03
C ILE A 309 3.45 -2.74 -40.35
N LEU A 310 3.97 -1.79 -39.55
CA LEU A 310 3.78 -0.36 -39.81
C LEU A 310 4.67 0.16 -40.95
N GLU A 311 4.08 0.97 -41.84
CA GLU A 311 4.80 1.77 -42.83
C GLU A 311 5.72 2.80 -42.16
N GLN A 312 6.80 3.19 -42.85
CA GLN A 312 7.83 4.07 -42.28
C GLN A 312 7.26 5.44 -41.88
N ASP A 313 6.39 6.02 -42.71
CA ASP A 313 5.77 7.32 -42.43
C ASP A 313 4.87 7.27 -41.18
N GLU A 314 4.15 6.17 -40.97
CA GLU A 314 3.33 5.95 -39.77
C GLU A 314 4.21 5.80 -38.52
N ARG A 315 5.34 5.09 -38.63
CA ARG A 315 6.32 4.97 -37.53
C ARG A 315 6.87 6.34 -37.15
N ASP A 316 7.21 7.19 -38.12
CA ASP A 316 7.76 8.52 -37.87
C ASP A 316 6.72 9.48 -37.26
N ALA A 317 5.46 9.40 -37.71
CA ALA A 317 4.35 10.12 -37.10
C ALA A 317 4.12 9.70 -35.64
N LEU A 318 4.08 8.40 -35.36
CA LEU A 318 3.92 7.85 -34.01
C LEU A 318 5.09 8.21 -33.08
N ASN A 319 6.33 8.22 -33.60
CA ASN A 319 7.51 8.64 -32.86
C ASN A 319 7.46 10.14 -32.52
N THR A 320 7.02 10.97 -33.46
CA THR A 320 6.85 12.42 -33.25
C THR A 320 5.80 12.69 -32.19
N GLU A 321 4.64 12.01 -32.26
CA GLU A 321 3.60 12.12 -31.24
C GLU A 321 4.11 11.66 -29.87
N LEU A 322 4.86 10.56 -29.82
CA LEU A 322 5.44 10.07 -28.57
C LEU A 322 6.43 11.07 -27.97
N GLN A 323 7.24 11.75 -28.79
CA GLN A 323 8.12 12.83 -28.34
C GLN A 323 7.32 14.01 -27.78
N GLU A 324 6.26 14.44 -28.47
CA GLU A 324 5.39 15.53 -28.00
C GLU A 324 4.75 15.18 -26.65
N ILE A 325 4.21 13.98 -26.51
CA ILE A 325 3.64 13.50 -25.24
C ILE A 325 4.72 13.44 -24.16
N ASN A 326 5.91 12.94 -24.47
CA ASN A 326 7.00 12.86 -23.49
C ASN A 326 7.51 14.25 -23.07
N SER A 327 7.41 15.28 -23.92
CA SER A 327 7.74 16.66 -23.54
C SER A 327 6.81 17.22 -22.45
N LYS A 328 5.58 16.72 -22.38
CA LYS A 328 4.58 17.06 -21.36
C LYS A 328 4.72 16.22 -20.09
N ALA A 329 5.65 15.25 -20.06
CA ALA A 329 5.87 14.42 -18.90
C ALA A 329 6.33 15.27 -17.70
N PRO A 330 5.92 14.90 -16.47
CA PRO A 330 6.39 15.58 -15.28
C PRO A 330 7.91 15.56 -15.21
N LYS A 331 8.51 16.70 -14.90
CA LYS A 331 9.96 16.90 -14.89
C LYS A 331 10.58 16.33 -13.61
N VAL A 332 10.65 15.00 -13.54
CA VAL A 332 11.16 14.26 -12.37
C VAL A 332 12.59 14.67 -12.01
N ALA A 333 13.45 14.91 -13.00
CA ALA A 333 14.83 15.33 -12.78
C ALA A 333 14.92 16.71 -12.08
N GLU A 334 14.06 17.66 -12.46
CA GLU A 334 14.01 18.98 -11.82
C GLU A 334 13.52 18.89 -10.38
N ALA A 335 12.46 18.11 -10.12
CA ALA A 335 11.94 17.89 -8.76
C ALA A 335 13.00 17.24 -7.86
N ARG A 336 13.78 16.30 -8.39
CA ARG A 336 14.91 15.68 -7.68
C ARG A 336 16.03 16.65 -7.39
N GLY A 337 16.43 17.45 -8.38
CA GLY A 337 17.43 18.49 -8.19
C GLY A 337 17.05 19.41 -7.02
N ARG A 338 15.78 19.84 -6.97
CA ARG A 338 15.25 20.64 -5.86
C ARG A 338 15.36 19.94 -4.51
N ILE A 339 14.99 18.67 -4.44
CA ILE A 339 15.11 17.88 -3.20
C ILE A 339 16.57 17.78 -2.76
N ILE A 340 17.49 17.45 -3.67
CA ILE A 340 18.92 17.31 -3.36
C ILE A 340 19.50 18.65 -2.86
N THR A 341 19.10 19.77 -3.46
CA THR A 341 19.55 21.10 -3.01
C THR A 341 19.03 21.50 -1.63
N MET A 342 17.98 20.83 -1.12
CA MET A 342 17.48 21.05 0.23
C MET A 342 18.23 20.23 1.28
N LEU A 343 18.95 19.19 0.88
CA LEU A 343 19.75 18.35 1.76
C LEU A 343 21.10 19.03 2.01
N ASP A 344 21.60 18.95 3.24
CA ASP A 344 22.99 19.26 3.51
C ASP A 344 23.93 18.19 2.92
N ARG A 345 25.23 18.42 2.97
CA ARG A 345 26.22 17.52 2.38
C ARG A 345 26.19 16.12 3.02
N GLN A 346 26.04 16.03 4.34
CA GLN A 346 26.01 14.74 5.05
C GLN A 346 24.74 13.96 4.72
N GLN A 347 23.58 14.65 4.69
CA GLN A 347 22.30 14.10 4.30
C GLN A 347 22.31 13.62 2.84
N ALA A 348 22.93 14.38 1.94
CA ALA A 348 23.07 14.02 0.54
C ALA A 348 23.94 12.76 0.36
N ASP A 349 25.05 12.66 1.10
CA ASP A 349 25.92 11.48 1.09
C ASP A 349 25.20 10.23 1.65
N GLN A 350 24.47 10.38 2.77
CA GLN A 350 23.61 9.31 3.31
C GLN A 350 22.56 8.85 2.30
N PHE A 351 21.90 9.81 1.64
CA PHE A 351 20.89 9.51 0.64
C PHE A 351 21.48 8.78 -0.59
N ALA A 352 22.69 9.17 -1.01
CA ALA A 352 23.40 8.50 -2.09
C ALA A 352 23.73 7.04 -1.75
N GLU A 353 24.15 6.75 -0.51
CA GLU A 353 24.43 5.38 -0.08
C GLU A 353 23.14 4.54 -0.01
N LEU A 354 22.05 5.09 0.54
CA LEU A 354 20.74 4.41 0.53
C LEU A 354 20.27 4.05 -0.89
N ILE A 355 20.56 4.91 -1.87
CA ILE A 355 20.24 4.65 -3.28
C ILE A 355 21.10 3.53 -3.85
N LYS A 356 22.38 3.51 -3.51
CA LYS A 356 23.31 2.46 -3.93
C LYS A 356 22.91 1.11 -3.33
N GLU A 357 22.61 1.05 -2.04
CA GLU A 357 22.11 -0.16 -1.37
C GLU A 357 20.79 -0.64 -1.99
N TRP A 358 19.86 0.26 -2.25
CA TRP A 358 18.61 -0.06 -2.94
C TRP A 358 18.88 -0.68 -4.31
N ALA A 359 19.81 -0.11 -5.07
CA ALA A 359 20.14 -0.58 -6.41
C ALA A 359 20.82 -1.96 -6.40
N GLU A 360 21.72 -2.20 -5.45
CA GLU A 360 22.37 -3.50 -5.25
C GLU A 360 21.37 -4.58 -4.83
N SER A 361 20.46 -4.25 -3.91
CA SER A 361 19.36 -5.13 -3.51
C SER A 361 18.45 -5.47 -4.69
N ASN A 362 18.14 -4.49 -5.54
CA ASN A 362 17.26 -4.69 -6.69
C ASN A 362 17.96 -5.43 -7.84
N ARG A 363 19.27 -5.23 -8.02
CA ARG A 363 20.09 -6.00 -8.98
C ARG A 363 20.18 -7.47 -8.57
N SER A 364 20.34 -7.75 -7.27
CA SER A 364 20.37 -9.11 -6.73
C SER A 364 19.05 -9.86 -6.95
N ARG A 365 17.92 -9.16 -6.81
CA ARG A 365 16.59 -9.73 -7.10
C ARG A 365 16.37 -10.05 -8.59
N ARG A 366 16.94 -9.26 -9.50
CA ARG A 366 16.82 -9.51 -10.94
C ARG A 366 17.79 -10.58 -11.45
N SER A 367 18.90 -10.78 -10.75
CA SER A 367 19.92 -11.77 -11.13
C SER A 367 19.57 -13.19 -10.63
N ARG A 368 18.71 -13.31 -9.61
CA ARG A 368 17.99 -14.57 -9.32
C ARG A 368 16.84 -14.73 -10.32
N GLY A 369 17.20 -15.08 -11.55
CA GLY A 369 16.22 -15.52 -12.54
C GLY A 369 15.53 -16.83 -12.09
N PRO A 370 14.37 -17.16 -12.68
CA PRO A 370 13.57 -18.35 -12.34
C PRO A 370 14.21 -19.71 -12.73
N ASP A 371 15.51 -19.75 -13.02
CA ASP A 371 16.16 -20.89 -13.65
C ASP A 371 16.56 -22.02 -12.69
N GLU A 372 16.66 -21.75 -11.37
CA GLU A 372 16.98 -22.81 -10.40
C GLU A 372 15.77 -23.61 -9.92
N SER A 373 14.55 -23.17 -10.21
CA SER A 373 13.30 -23.85 -9.81
C SER A 373 12.76 -24.82 -10.88
N ARG A 374 13.45 -24.98 -12.01
CA ARG A 374 13.13 -25.97 -13.06
C ARG A 374 13.98 -27.24 -12.99
N LYS A 375 14.49 -27.62 -11.82
CA LYS A 375 14.87 -29.01 -11.61
C LYS A 375 13.59 -29.82 -11.49
N SER A 376 13.21 -30.46 -12.60
CA SER A 376 12.16 -31.47 -12.64
C SER A 376 12.30 -32.41 -11.43
N PRO A 377 11.21 -32.75 -10.73
CA PRO A 377 11.28 -33.77 -9.70
C PRO A 377 11.88 -35.04 -10.32
N PRO A 378 12.75 -35.77 -9.60
CA PRO A 378 13.28 -37.03 -10.11
C PRO A 378 12.12 -37.94 -10.48
N SER A 379 12.14 -38.42 -11.71
CA SER A 379 11.19 -39.39 -12.23
C SER A 379 11.07 -40.53 -11.23
N ARG A 380 9.86 -40.71 -10.69
CA ARG A 380 9.54 -41.78 -9.76
C ARG A 380 9.60 -43.09 -10.56
N ASP A 381 10.54 -43.98 -10.20
CA ASP A 381 10.65 -45.29 -10.84
C ASP A 381 9.32 -46.06 -10.74
N PRO A 382 8.94 -46.84 -11.77
CA PRO A 382 7.73 -47.62 -11.75
C PRO A 382 7.81 -48.70 -10.66
N ILE A 383 6.80 -48.70 -9.79
CA ILE A 383 6.57 -49.74 -8.79
C ILE A 383 6.18 -51.00 -9.56
N GLU A 384 7.07 -51.99 -9.61
CA GLU A 384 6.72 -53.36 -9.98
C GLU A 384 5.83 -53.92 -8.87
N PHE A 385 4.59 -54.27 -9.22
CA PHE A 385 3.72 -55.09 -8.39
C PHE A 385 4.01 -56.55 -8.73
N GLU A 386 4.49 -57.31 -7.73
CA GLU A 386 4.36 -58.78 -7.70
C GLU A 386 3.01 -59.19 -7.09
#